data_AF-A0A8C8BE35-F1
#
_entry.id   AF-A0A8C8BE35-F1
#
_cell.length_a   1.000
_cell.length_b   1.000
_cell.length_c   1.000
_cell.angle_alpha   90.00
_cell.angle_beta   90.00
_cell.angle_gamma   90.00
#
_symmetry.space_group_name_H-M   'P 1'
#
loop_
_entity.id
_entity.type
_entity.pdbx_description
1 polymer ?
#
loop_
_entity_poly.entity_id
_entity_poly.type
_entity_poly.pdbx_seq_one_letter_code
_entity_poly.pdbx_strand_id
1 'polypeptide(L)' 'RLLQSTKLLAELPDEARVVAGRFPFPSWTPTSTLGQGLEQVWAYDMKEVRRAAQRPFWPCSPSRTFPFPFKH' A
#
# COMPACT_ATOMS: atom_id res chain seq x y z
N ARG A 1 -15.90 -7.67 6.20
CA ARG A 1 -14.60 -8.14 6.77
C ARG A 1 -13.48 -7.14 6.43
N LEU A 2 -13.66 -5.85 6.74
CA LEU A 2 -12.65 -4.78 6.50
C LEU A 2 -12.04 -4.23 7.81
N LEU A 3 -12.69 -4.48 8.96
CA LEU A 3 -12.22 -4.00 10.25
C LEU A 3 -10.81 -4.50 10.62
N GLN A 4 -10.41 -5.68 10.14
CA GLN A 4 -9.10 -6.26 10.50
C GLN A 4 -7.93 -5.48 9.88
N SER A 5 -7.98 -5.17 8.58
CA SER A 5 -6.93 -4.41 7.91
C SER A 5 -6.80 -2.99 8.46
N THR A 6 -7.93 -2.29 8.68
CA THR A 6 -7.89 -0.91 9.21
C THR A 6 -7.36 -0.87 10.64
N LYS A 7 -7.73 -1.87 11.46
CA LYS A 7 -7.25 -1.97 12.83
C LYS A 7 -5.74 -2.27 12.88
N LEU A 8 -5.24 -3.20 12.07
CA LEU A 8 -3.80 -3.48 12.00
C LEU A 8 -3.01 -2.24 11.55
N LEU A 9 -3.52 -1.47 10.59
CA LEU A 9 -2.87 -0.25 10.14
C LEU A 9 -2.80 0.83 11.23
N ALA A 10 -3.80 0.89 12.10
CA ALA A 10 -3.88 1.87 13.20
C ALA A 10 -3.00 1.48 14.39
N GLU A 11 -2.95 0.19 14.72
CA GLU A 11 -2.24 -0.32 15.91
C GLU A 11 -0.74 -0.56 15.65
N LEU A 12 -0.34 -0.90 14.42
CA LEU A 12 1.05 -1.25 14.13
C LEU A 12 1.91 -0.03 13.76
N PRO A 13 3.18 0.02 14.17
CA PRO A 13 4.12 1.06 13.75
C PRO A 13 4.55 0.89 12.28
N ASP A 14 5.15 1.93 11.68
CA ASP A 14 5.60 1.91 10.28
C ASP A 14 6.66 0.84 9.99
N GLU A 15 7.47 0.50 10.99
CA GLU A 15 8.55 -0.51 10.92
C GLU A 15 8.02 -1.94 11.05
N ALA A 16 6.72 -2.12 11.36
CA ALA A 16 6.12 -3.43 11.47
C ALA A 16 5.86 -4.06 10.10
N ARG A 17 5.91 -5.39 10.08
CA ARG A 17 5.61 -6.21 8.91
C ARG A 17 4.54 -7.23 9.25
N VAL A 18 3.47 -7.25 8.46
CA VAL A 18 2.39 -8.24 8.57
C VAL A 18 2.63 -9.35 7.54
N VAL A 19 2.51 -10.61 7.95
CA VAL A 19 2.62 -11.77 7.05
C VAL A 19 1.30 -12.54 7.07
N ALA A 20 0.77 -12.83 5.88
CA ALA A 20 -0.43 -13.63 5.69
C ALA A 20 -0.10 -14.86 4.86
N GLY A 21 -0.61 -16.05 5.21
CA GLY A 21 -0.24 -17.31 4.55
C GLY A 21 -1.35 -18.05 3.79
N ARG A 22 -2.55 -17.48 3.68
CA ARG A 22 -3.67 -18.10 2.94
C ARG A 22 -4.56 -17.12 2.21
N PHE A 23 -4.84 -15.98 2.83
CA PHE A 23 -5.68 -14.94 2.26
C PHE A 23 -4.93 -13.61 2.31
N PRO A 24 -4.57 -13.04 1.15
CA PRO A 24 -4.01 -11.70 1.12
C PRO A 24 -5.05 -10.66 1.53
N PHE A 25 -4.59 -9.53 2.02
CA PHE A 25 -5.44 -8.36 2.25
C PHE A 25 -5.72 -7.65 0.90
N PRO A 26 -6.98 -7.54 0.46
CA PRO A 26 -7.31 -7.03 -0.88
C PRO A 26 -7.04 -5.52 -1.04
N SER A 27 -7.04 -4.76 0.06
CA SER A 27 -6.77 -3.32 0.05
C SER A 27 -5.30 -2.97 0.22
N TRP A 28 -4.42 -3.96 0.45
CA TRP A 28 -3.00 -3.75 0.69
C TRP A 28 -2.16 -4.37 -0.42
N THR A 29 -1.16 -3.63 -0.88
CA THR A 29 -0.19 -4.15 -1.83
C THR A 29 0.91 -4.91 -1.09
N PRO A 30 1.15 -6.20 -1.38
CA PRO A 30 2.21 -6.96 -0.76
C PRO A 30 3.58 -6.45 -1.25
N THR A 31 4.52 -6.29 -0.32
CA THR A 31 5.91 -5.91 -0.62
C THR A 31 6.70 -7.13 -1.12
N SER A 32 6.35 -8.31 -0.63
CA SER A 32 6.97 -9.57 -1.06
C SER A 32 5.95 -10.70 -0.99
N THR A 33 6.08 -11.65 -1.91
CA THR A 33 5.28 -12.86 -1.96
C THR A 33 6.21 -14.05 -2.10
N LEU A 34 6.00 -15.09 -1.31
CA LEU A 34 6.82 -16.30 -1.33
C LEU A 34 5.92 -17.54 -1.35
N GLY A 35 6.35 -18.59 -2.04
CA GLY A 35 5.54 -19.80 -2.23
C GLY A 35 4.55 -19.68 -3.40
N GLN A 36 3.79 -20.75 -3.64
CA GLN A 36 2.80 -20.85 -4.72
C GLN A 36 1.55 -21.58 -4.24
N GLY A 37 0.39 -21.20 -4.78
CA GLY A 37 -0.88 -21.87 -4.49
C GLY A 37 -1.29 -21.73 -3.02
N LEU A 38 -1.51 -22.85 -2.35
CA LEU A 38 -2.01 -22.89 -0.97
C LEU A 38 -0.96 -22.44 0.07
N GLU A 39 0.32 -22.58 -0.27
CA GLU A 39 1.47 -22.23 0.58
C GLU A 39 1.98 -20.81 0.29
N GLN A 40 1.25 -20.05 -0.51
CA GLN A 40 1.64 -18.69 -0.83
C GLN A 40 1.47 -17.78 0.39
N VAL A 41 2.54 -17.09 0.74
CA VAL A 41 2.61 -16.09 1.80
C VAL A 41 2.82 -14.70 1.21
N TRP A 42 2.18 -13.70 1.82
CA TRP A 42 2.26 -12.29 1.47
C TRP A 42 2.79 -11.51 2.66
N ALA A 43 3.85 -10.73 2.42
CA ALA A 43 4.41 -9.81 3.40
C ALA A 43 4.04 -8.37 3.05
N TYR A 44 3.61 -7.61 4.06
CA TYR A 44 3.18 -6.22 3.95
C TYR A 44 3.98 -5.36 4.92
N ASP A 45 4.76 -4.42 4.42
CA ASP A 45 5.38 -3.38 5.25
C ASP A 45 4.39 -2.26 5.53
N MET A 46 4.14 -1.96 6.80
CA MET A 46 3.13 -0.96 7.19
C MET A 46 3.43 0.42 6.62
N LYS A 47 4.72 0.81 6.57
CA LYS A 47 5.18 2.04 5.92
C LYS A 47 4.72 2.18 4.47
N GLU A 48 4.88 1.12 3.68
CA GLU A 48 4.53 1.13 2.25
C GLU A 48 3.01 1.04 2.06
N VAL A 49 2.32 0.26 2.89
CA VAL A 49 0.85 0.21 2.92
C VAL A 49 0.26 1.58 3.24
N ARG A 50 0.78 2.29 4.24
CA ARG A 50 0.34 3.66 4.59
C ARG A 50 0.63 4.65 3.46
N ARG A 51 1.81 4.59 2.85
CA ARG A 51 2.14 5.40 1.66
C ARG A 51 1.17 5.15 0.51
N ALA A 52 0.82 3.89 0.25
CA ALA A 52 -0.14 3.54 -0.80
C ALA A 52 -1.55 4.04 -0.45
N ALA A 53 -1.96 3.96 0.81
CA ALA A 53 -3.24 4.50 1.27
C ALA A 53 -3.32 6.04 1.19
N GLN A 54 -2.20 6.73 1.44
CA GLN A 54 -2.09 8.20 1.37
C GLN A 54 -1.91 8.72 -0.07
N ARG A 55 -1.53 7.85 -1.01
CA ARG A 55 -1.44 8.15 -2.43
C ARG A 55 -2.68 7.58 -3.10
N PRO A 56 -3.84 8.27 -3.10
CA PRO A 56 -4.88 7.92 -4.04
C PRO A 56 -4.22 7.95 -5.41
N PHE A 57 -4.30 6.83 -6.11
CA PHE A 57 -3.64 6.62 -7.40
C PHE A 57 -4.27 7.58 -8.42
N TRP A 58 -3.83 8.84 -8.43
CA TRP A 58 -4.02 9.68 -9.59
C TRP A 58 -2.96 9.24 -10.59
N PRO A 59 -3.33 8.80 -11.80
CA PRO A 59 -2.36 8.58 -12.86
C PRO A 59 -1.88 9.95 -13.34
N CYS A 60 -1.01 10.61 -12.58
CA CYS A 60 -0.27 11.75 -13.10
C CYS A 60 1.00 11.22 -13.74
N SER A 61 0.88 10.91 -15.03
CA SER A 61 2.00 10.87 -15.96
C SER A 61 2.82 12.17 -15.87
N PRO A 62 4.15 12.11 -16.02
CA PRO A 62 5.04 13.25 -15.93
C PRO A 62 5.07 13.99 -17.27
N SER A 63 4.05 14.80 -17.56
CA SER A 63 4.12 15.74 -18.69
C SER A 63 3.14 16.89 -18.51
N ARG A 64 3.49 17.82 -17.63
CA ARG A 64 3.22 19.24 -17.85
C ARG A 64 4.30 20.02 -17.14
N THR A 65 5.30 20.37 -17.93
CA THR A 65 6.16 21.53 -17.73
C THR A 65 5.35 22.64 -17.04
N PHE A 66 5.73 22.98 -15.83
CA PHE A 66 5.42 24.30 -15.30
C PHE A 66 6.30 25.30 -16.05
N PRO A 67 5.70 26.30 -16.71
CA PRO A 67 6.20 27.64 -16.57
C PRO A 67 5.24 28.39 -15.63
N PHE A 68 5.82 29.09 -14.67
CA PHE A 68 5.16 30.11 -13.86
C PHE A 68 4.61 31.27 -14.75
N PRO A 69 4.10 32.37 -14.18
CA PRO A 69 2.69 32.68 -14.06
C PRO A 69 2.27 33.81 -15.02
N PHE A 70 1.03 33.84 -15.51
CA PHE A 70 0.51 35.07 -16.12
C PHE A 70 -0.57 35.69 -15.24
N LYS A 71 -0.13 36.80 -14.65
CA LYS A 71 -0.89 37.86 -14.01
C LYS A 71 -1.32 38.82 -15.14
N HIS A 72 -2.63 39.04 -15.32
CA HIS A 72 -3.23 40.37 -15.52
C HIS A 72 -4.75 40.28 -15.43
#